data_AF-A0A563CKG8-F1
#
_entry.id   AF-A0A563CKG8-F1
#
_cell.length_a   1.000
_cell.length_b   1.000
_cell.length_c   1.000
_cell.angle_alpha   90.00
_cell.angle_beta   90.00
_cell.angle_gamma   90.00
#
_symmetry.space_group_name_H-M   'P 1'
#
loop_
_entity.id
_entity.type
_entity.pdbx_description
1 polymer ?
#
loop_
_entity_poly.entity_id
_entity_poly.type
_entity_poly.pdbx_seq_one_letter_code
_entity_poly.pdbx_strand_id
1 'polypeptide(L)'
;MNVPQIVKDANKKSDYIVFWLSVIICITIIIATVSLGFIAALYAAHEIDENGFSQFESFFTQNIIFLLTGIAGFILLLVSIRIMRQTYLGNALQVEYSDCVWLRNWSNKVAKDLEMPEVEIMVTQDPVMNAFAFGFIKPYTIALNSGL
;
A
#
# COMPACT_ATOMS: atom_id res chain seq x y z
N MET A 1 -19.44 -21.79 -15.62
CA MET A 1 -18.17 -22.55 -15.66
C MET A 1 -17.55 -22.44 -14.27
N ASN A 2 -17.03 -23.53 -13.71
CA ASN A 2 -16.41 -23.50 -12.37
C ASN A 2 -15.01 -22.92 -12.50
N VAL A 3 -14.83 -21.68 -12.04
CA VAL A 3 -13.51 -21.04 -11.94
C VAL A 3 -12.55 -21.98 -11.17
N PRO A 4 -11.36 -22.29 -11.72
CA PRO A 4 -10.39 -23.18 -11.08
C PRO A 4 -10.07 -22.72 -9.66
N GLN A 5 -9.97 -23.66 -8.72
CA GLN A 5 -9.79 -23.38 -7.30
C GLN A 5 -8.52 -22.53 -7.04
N ILE A 6 -7.47 -22.75 -7.83
CA ILE A 6 -6.21 -22.01 -7.83
C ILE A 6 -6.42 -20.51 -8.11
N VAL A 7 -7.36 -20.15 -8.99
CA VAL A 7 -7.67 -18.75 -9.33
C VAL A 7 -8.44 -18.07 -8.18
N LYS A 8 -9.28 -18.82 -7.47
CA LYS A 8 -9.96 -18.31 -6.26
C LYS A 8 -9.00 -18.08 -5.10
N ASP A 9 -7.96 -18.92 -4.98
CA ASP A 9 -6.93 -18.77 -3.94
C ASP A 9 -5.97 -17.61 -4.21
N ALA A 10 -5.76 -17.24 -5.48
CA ALA A 10 -4.89 -16.13 -5.88
C ALA A 10 -5.49 -14.74 -5.58
N ASN A 11 -6.82 -14.57 -5.66
CA ASN A 11 -7.49 -13.33 -5.25
C ASN A 11 -7.90 -13.39 -3.78
N LYS A 12 -6.90 -13.55 -2.90
CA LYS A 12 -7.16 -13.69 -1.47
C LYS A 12 -7.55 -12.34 -0.90
N LYS A 13 -8.81 -12.21 -0.45
CA LYS A 13 -9.33 -11.02 0.25
C LYS A 13 -8.44 -10.58 1.44
N SER A 14 -7.60 -11.50 1.94
CA SER A 14 -6.60 -11.29 2.98
C SER A 14 -5.61 -10.16 2.69
N ASP A 15 -5.22 -9.93 1.44
CA ASP A 15 -4.20 -8.92 1.16
C ASP A 15 -4.76 -7.50 1.27
N TYR A 16 -6.04 -7.34 0.97
CA TYR A 16 -6.79 -6.11 1.24
C TYR A 16 -6.95 -5.88 2.74
N ILE A 17 -7.02 -6.95 3.55
CA ILE A 17 -7.16 -6.83 5.00
C ILE A 17 -5.93 -6.10 5.55
N VAL A 18 -4.71 -6.48 5.18
CA VAL A 18 -3.48 -5.83 5.71
C VAL A 18 -3.42 -4.34 5.35
N PHE A 19 -3.80 -3.98 4.13
CA PHE A 19 -3.88 -2.58 3.72
C PHE A 19 -4.93 -1.81 4.52
N TRP A 20 -6.16 -2.32 4.61
CA TRP A 20 -7.22 -1.66 5.37
C TRP A 20 -6.92 -1.61 6.87
N LEU A 21 -6.28 -2.63 7.44
CA LEU A 21 -5.88 -2.67 8.85
C LEU A 21 -4.84 -1.59 9.14
N SER A 22 -3.85 -1.40 8.28
CA SER A 22 -2.86 -0.33 8.46
C SER A 22 -3.47 1.06 8.32
N VAL A 23 -4.38 1.26 7.37
CA VAL A 23 -5.14 2.52 7.22
C VAL A 23 -6.00 2.81 8.45
N ILE A 24 -6.74 1.81 8.95
CA ILE A 24 -7.58 1.96 10.13
C ILE A 24 -6.72 2.31 11.35
N ILE A 25 -5.61 1.60 11.59
CA ILE A 25 -4.69 1.89 12.70
C ILE A 25 -4.19 3.35 12.62
N CYS A 26 -3.75 3.81 11.45
CA CYS A 26 -3.29 5.20 11.28
C CYS A 26 -4.41 6.21 11.60
N ILE A 27 -5.62 5.99 11.09
CA ILE A 27 -6.77 6.87 11.36
C ILE A 27 -7.11 6.86 12.85
N THR A 28 -7.12 5.69 13.50
CA THR A 28 -7.39 5.58 14.94
C THR A 28 -6.35 6.32 15.77
N ILE A 29 -5.07 6.23 15.43
CA ILE A 29 -3.99 6.96 16.13
C ILE A 29 -4.18 8.48 15.98
N ILE A 30 -4.53 8.97 14.78
CA ILE A 30 -4.77 10.40 14.55
C ILE A 30 -5.97 10.88 15.37
N ILE A 31 -7.09 10.16 15.33
CA ILE A 31 -8.31 10.51 16.09
C ILE A 31 -8.04 10.47 17.59
N ALA A 32 -7.35 9.43 18.08
CA ALA A 32 -6.99 9.31 19.49
C ALA A 32 -6.12 10.49 19.94
N THR A 33 -5.14 10.89 19.15
CA THR A 33 -4.24 12.01 19.49
C THR A 33 -4.97 13.35 19.52
N VAL A 34 -5.83 13.61 18.51
CA VAL A 34 -6.64 14.84 18.43
C VAL A 34 -7.67 14.91 19.57
N SER A 35 -8.34 13.79 19.88
CA SER A 35 -9.32 13.75 20.97
C SER A 35 -8.66 13.93 22.34
N LEU A 36 -7.50 13.29 22.59
CA LEU A 36 -6.78 13.43 23.85
C LEU A 36 -6.35 14.87 24.10
N GLY A 37 -5.79 15.52 23.07
CA GLY A 37 -5.33 16.89 23.23
C GLY A 37 -6.47 17.92 23.20
N PHE A 38 -7.63 17.63 22.58
CA PHE A 38 -8.83 18.44 22.75
C PHE A 38 -9.40 18.35 24.17
N ILE A 39 -9.42 17.15 24.76
CA ILE A 39 -9.82 16.94 26.16
C ILE A 39 -8.87 17.68 27.10
N ALA A 40 -7.55 17.59 26.88
CA ALA A 40 -6.55 18.31 27.67
C ALA A 40 -6.74 19.83 27.59
N ALA A 41 -7.03 20.36 26.39
CA ALA A 41 -7.32 21.78 26.20
C ALA A 41 -8.61 22.22 26.93
N LEU A 42 -9.65 21.39 26.95
CA LEU A 42 -10.88 21.68 27.70
C LEU A 42 -10.65 21.69 29.22
N TYR A 43 -9.84 20.77 29.75
CA TYR A 43 -9.48 20.77 31.17
C TYR A 43 -8.67 22.01 31.56
N ALA A 44 -7.67 22.38 30.75
CA ALA A 44 -6.87 23.59 30.97
C ALA A 44 -7.70 24.88 30.87
N ALA A 45 -8.72 24.91 29.99
CA ALA A 45 -9.64 26.04 29.90
C ALA A 45 -10.64 26.13 31.07
N HIS A 46 -10.90 25.01 31.75
CA HIS A 46 -11.80 24.97 32.91
C HIS A 46 -11.11 25.43 34.21
N GLU A 47 -9.79 25.21 34.33
CA GLU A 47 -8.97 25.86 35.35
C GLU A 47 -8.81 27.34 34.98
N ILE A 48 -9.75 28.19 35.43
CA ILE A 48 -9.69 29.64 35.30
C ILE A 48 -8.58 30.16 36.25
N ASP A 49 -7.33 29.98 35.84
CA ASP A 49 -6.17 30.65 36.42
C ASP A 49 -5.71 31.77 35.46
N GLU A 50 -4.94 32.75 35.94
CA GLU A 50 -4.41 33.86 35.12
C GLU A 50 -3.61 33.37 33.89
N ASN A 51 -3.23 32.09 33.87
CA ASN A 51 -2.51 31.40 32.80
C ASN A 51 -3.39 30.49 31.91
N GLY A 52 -4.71 30.43 32.09
CA GLY A 52 -5.59 29.51 31.36
C GLY A 52 -5.56 29.71 29.83
N PHE A 53 -5.41 30.97 29.39
CA PHE A 53 -5.29 31.30 27.96
C PHE A 53 -3.94 30.85 27.36
N SER A 54 -2.83 31.04 28.08
CA SER A 54 -1.50 30.65 27.61
C SER A 54 -1.30 29.13 27.60
N GLN A 55 -1.90 28.41 28.57
CA GLN A 55 -1.94 26.96 28.54
C GLN A 55 -2.80 26.43 27.39
N PHE A 56 -3.97 27.01 27.14
CA PHE A 56 -4.82 26.65 26.01
C PHE A 56 -4.09 26.81 24.66
N GLU A 57 -3.41 27.94 24.43
CA GLU A 57 -2.60 28.15 23.22
C GLU A 57 -1.48 27.11 23.08
N SER A 58 -0.82 26.74 24.18
CA SER A 58 0.22 25.71 24.18
C SER A 58 -0.33 24.35 23.78
N PHE A 59 -1.44 23.91 24.38
CA PHE A 59 -2.10 22.66 24.03
C PHE A 59 -2.62 22.66 22.59
N PHE A 60 -3.21 23.76 22.13
CA PHE A 60 -3.70 23.89 20.76
C PHE A 60 -2.55 23.77 19.74
N THR A 61 -1.45 24.47 19.99
CA THR A 61 -0.24 24.42 19.15
C THR A 61 0.36 23.00 19.11
N GLN A 62 0.43 22.34 20.27
CA GLN A 62 0.95 20.98 20.37
C GLN A 62 0.08 19.96 19.63
N ASN A 63 -1.24 20.10 19.69
CA ASN A 63 -2.18 19.28 18.93
C ASN A 63 -1.99 19.42 17.41
N ILE A 64 -1.80 20.64 16.92
CA ILE A 64 -1.53 20.89 15.50
C ILE A 64 -0.21 20.22 15.08
N ILE A 65 0.83 20.33 15.89
CA ILE A 65 2.14 19.69 15.62
C ILE A 65 2.00 18.17 15.54
N PHE A 66 1.24 17.56 16.47
CA PHE A 66 0.99 16.12 16.44
C PHE A 66 0.17 15.69 15.22
N LEU A 67 -0.85 16.45 14.82
CA LEU A 67 -1.62 16.19 13.61
C LEU A 67 -0.72 16.24 12.37
N LEU A 68 0.10 17.28 12.22
CA LEU A 68 1.02 17.43 11.10
C LEU A 68 2.06 16.30 11.05
N THR A 69 2.57 15.89 12.21
CA THR A 69 3.51 14.75 12.33
C THR A 69 2.84 13.44 11.91
N GLY A 70 1.59 13.22 12.33
CA GLY A 70 0.81 12.04 11.93
C GLY A 70 0.53 11.99 10.41
N ILE A 71 0.17 13.13 9.82
CA ILE A 71 -0.02 13.26 8.36
C ILE A 71 1.30 13.00 7.63
N ALA A 72 2.40 13.60 8.08
CA ALA A 72 3.72 13.39 7.48
C ALA A 72 4.15 11.92 7.55
N GLY A 73 3.93 11.24 8.68
CA GLY A 73 4.18 9.81 8.84
C GLY A 73 3.35 8.95 7.89
N PHE A 74 2.08 9.29 7.70
CA PHE A 74 1.20 8.59 6.75
C PHE A 74 1.66 8.78 5.29
N ILE A 75 2.05 9.99 4.91
CA ILE A 75 2.61 10.28 3.59
C ILE A 75 3.90 9.48 3.38
N LEU A 76 4.81 9.46 4.36
CA LEU A 76 6.05 8.68 4.28
C LEU A 76 5.75 7.19 4.09
N LEU A 77 4.78 6.63 4.81
CA LEU A 77 4.36 5.23 4.64
C LEU A 77 3.89 4.96 3.20
N LEU A 78 3.04 5.82 2.63
CA LEU A 78 2.57 5.69 1.25
C LEU A 78 3.73 5.81 0.24
N VAL A 79 4.68 6.72 0.50
CA VAL A 79 5.89 6.89 -0.32
C VAL A 79 6.77 5.65 -0.22
N SER A 80 6.97 5.07 0.97
CA SER A 80 7.73 3.83 1.16
C SER A 80 7.11 2.66 0.39
N ILE A 81 5.77 2.53 0.39
CA ILE A 81 5.07 1.51 -0.42
C ILE A 81 5.37 1.72 -1.91
N ARG A 82 5.37 2.98 -2.38
CA ARG A 82 5.71 3.29 -3.78
C ARG A 82 7.17 3.01 -4.12
N ILE A 83 8.11 3.36 -3.24
CA ILE A 83 9.54 3.10 -3.42
C ILE A 83 9.78 1.60 -3.47
N MET A 84 9.22 0.84 -2.53
CA MET A 84 9.36 -0.62 -2.49
C MET A 84 8.86 -1.23 -3.80
N ARG A 85 7.68 -0.81 -4.28
CA ARG A 85 7.17 -1.23 -5.59
C ARG A 85 8.11 -0.88 -6.74
N GLN A 86 8.70 0.31 -6.73
CA GLN A 86 9.66 0.75 -7.76
C GLN A 86 11.00 0.01 -7.68
N THR A 87 11.47 -0.41 -6.51
CA THR A 87 12.72 -1.19 -6.41
C THR A 87 12.58 -2.56 -7.07
N TYR A 88 11.42 -3.21 -6.92
CA TYR A 88 11.14 -4.48 -7.60
C TYR A 88 10.90 -4.32 -9.10
N LEU A 89 10.22 -3.25 -9.51
CA LEU A 89 9.90 -2.98 -10.91
C LEU A 89 11.03 -2.28 -11.69
N GLY A 90 11.96 -1.62 -10.99
CA GLY A 90 13.01 -0.80 -11.60
C GLY A 90 14.09 -1.63 -12.29
N ASN A 91 14.23 -2.90 -11.92
CA ASN A 91 15.09 -3.88 -12.59
C ASN A 91 14.30 -4.86 -13.49
N ALA A 92 13.00 -4.58 -13.69
CA ALA A 92 12.10 -5.42 -14.46
C ALA A 92 11.86 -4.80 -15.83
N LEU A 93 12.16 -5.54 -16.89
CA LEU A 93 11.91 -5.15 -18.27
C LEU A 93 10.53 -5.67 -18.66
N GLN A 94 9.59 -4.78 -18.99
CA GLN A 94 8.26 -5.17 -19.41
C GLN A 94 8.34 -5.86 -20.79
N VAL A 95 7.75 -7.05 -20.90
CA VAL A 95 7.82 -7.88 -22.13
C VAL A 95 7.02 -7.27 -23.30
N GLU A 96 6.27 -6.20 -23.07
CA GLU A 96 5.55 -5.47 -24.13
C GLU A 96 6.48 -4.93 -25.23
N TYR A 97 7.76 -4.69 -24.92
CA TYR A 97 8.75 -4.14 -25.85
C TYR A 97 9.88 -5.13 -26.24
N SER A 98 9.76 -6.41 -25.88
CA SER A 98 10.84 -7.42 -26.03
C SER A 98 10.53 -8.47 -27.11
N ASP A 99 11.58 -9.13 -27.63
CA ASP A 99 11.54 -10.28 -28.54
C ASP A 99 10.70 -11.48 -28.01
N CYS A 100 10.31 -11.46 -26.74
CA CYS A 100 9.47 -12.50 -26.11
C CYS A 100 7.95 -12.25 -26.23
N VAL A 101 7.47 -11.64 -27.33
CA VAL A 101 6.03 -11.44 -27.60
C VAL A 101 5.22 -12.76 -27.54
N TRP A 102 5.86 -13.87 -27.91
CA TRP A 102 5.25 -15.20 -27.84
C TRP A 102 4.85 -15.59 -26.41
N LEU A 103 5.65 -15.21 -25.41
CA LEU A 103 5.42 -15.54 -24.01
C LEU A 103 4.22 -14.77 -23.46
N ARG A 104 4.08 -13.50 -23.85
CA ARG A 104 2.89 -12.69 -23.57
C ARG A 104 1.64 -13.32 -24.16
N ASN A 105 1.68 -13.67 -25.45
CA ASN A 105 0.52 -14.22 -26.16
C ASN A 105 0.11 -15.58 -25.59
N TRP A 106 1.09 -16.43 -25.25
CA TRP A 106 0.85 -17.72 -24.63
C TRP A 106 0.24 -17.56 -23.23
N SER A 107 0.82 -16.71 -22.38
CA SER A 107 0.32 -16.50 -21.02
C SER A 107 -1.08 -15.87 -21.00
N ASN A 108 -1.36 -14.92 -21.90
CA ASN A 108 -2.70 -14.35 -22.03
C ASN A 108 -3.72 -15.35 -22.62
N LYS A 109 -3.29 -16.28 -23.47
CA LYS A 109 -4.14 -17.39 -23.91
C LYS A 109 -4.51 -18.30 -22.74
N VAL A 110 -3.54 -18.69 -21.92
CA VAL A 110 -3.76 -19.50 -20.72
C VAL A 110 -4.61 -18.75 -19.69
N ALA A 111 -4.38 -17.45 -19.49
CA ALA A 111 -5.20 -16.61 -18.61
C ALA A 111 -6.65 -16.55 -19.09
N LYS A 112 -6.89 -16.43 -20.39
CA LYS A 112 -8.23 -16.47 -20.99
C LYS A 112 -8.91 -17.82 -20.80
N ASP A 113 -8.17 -18.92 -20.95
CA ASP A 113 -8.68 -20.28 -20.70
C ASP A 113 -9.04 -20.48 -19.21
N LEU A 114 -8.38 -19.74 -18.30
CA LEU A 114 -8.62 -19.75 -16.85
C LEU A 114 -9.65 -18.71 -16.37
N GLU A 115 -10.30 -17.98 -17.28
CA GLU A 115 -11.21 -16.85 -16.97
C GLU A 115 -10.56 -15.74 -16.11
N MET A 116 -9.24 -15.57 -16.24
CA MET A 116 -8.47 -14.53 -15.54
C MET A 116 -8.39 -13.24 -16.37
N PRO A 117 -8.30 -12.06 -15.72
CA PRO A 117 -7.99 -10.81 -16.41
C PRO A 117 -6.60 -10.86 -17.07
N GLU A 118 -6.40 -10.02 -18.09
CA GLU A 118 -5.12 -9.95 -18.81
C GLU A 118 -3.93 -9.73 -17.87
N VAL A 119 -2.87 -10.49 -18.14
CA VAL A 119 -1.63 -10.52 -17.36
C VAL A 119 -0.54 -9.74 -18.09
N GLU A 120 0.14 -8.91 -17.32
CA GLU A 120 1.34 -8.22 -17.73
C GLU A 120 2.55 -9.06 -17.34
N ILE A 121 3.50 -9.28 -18.26
CA ILE A 121 4.71 -10.05 -17.98
C ILE A 121 5.90 -9.09 -17.94
N MET A 122 6.71 -9.24 -16.91
CA MET A 122 7.95 -8.51 -16.74
C MET A 122 9.09 -9.50 -16.51
N VAL A 123 10.26 -9.22 -17.07
CA VAL A 123 11.46 -10.02 -16.88
C VAL A 123 12.48 -9.23 -16.07
N THR A 124 12.81 -9.70 -14.89
CA THR A 124 13.82 -9.13 -14.00
C THR A 124 15.20 -9.71 -14.29
N GLN A 125 16.23 -8.86 -14.29
CA GLN A 125 17.62 -9.32 -14.42
C GLN A 125 18.12 -9.90 -13.10
N ASP A 126 17.89 -11.20 -12.92
CA ASP A 126 18.32 -11.97 -11.76
C ASP A 126 18.71 -13.39 -12.23
N PRO A 127 19.93 -13.87 -11.90
CA PRO A 127 20.39 -15.20 -12.29
C PRO A 127 19.71 -16.34 -11.50
N VAL A 128 18.99 -16.04 -10.42
CA VAL A 128 18.28 -17.05 -9.63
C VAL A 128 16.95 -17.38 -10.30
N MET A 129 16.74 -18.66 -10.63
CA MET A 129 15.50 -19.14 -11.25
C MET A 129 14.31 -18.94 -10.29
N ASN A 130 13.48 -17.94 -10.57
CA ASN A 130 12.30 -17.61 -9.79
C ASN A 130 11.22 -16.93 -10.65
N ALA A 131 9.97 -17.09 -10.26
CA ALA A 131 8.83 -16.44 -10.86
C ALA A 131 7.82 -16.10 -9.76
N PHE A 132 7.31 -14.88 -9.75
CA PHE A 132 6.30 -14.46 -8.79
C PHE A 132 5.29 -13.52 -9.44
N ALA A 133 4.07 -13.53 -8.93
CA ALA A 133 3.00 -12.65 -9.38
C ALA A 133 2.69 -11.60 -8.30
N PHE A 134 2.44 -10.37 -8.71
CA PHE A 134 2.00 -9.28 -7.84
C PHE A 134 1.03 -8.37 -8.58
N GLY A 135 0.09 -7.77 -7.85
CA GLY A 135 -0.95 -6.93 -8.43
C GLY A 135 -2.33 -7.33 -7.89
N PHE A 136 -3.09 -6.34 -7.45
CA PHE A 136 -4.33 -6.58 -6.70
C PHE A 136 -5.60 -6.54 -7.58
N ILE A 137 -5.63 -5.70 -8.62
CA ILE A 137 -6.89 -5.39 -9.33
C ILE A 137 -6.75 -5.44 -10.85
N LYS A 138 -5.68 -4.84 -11.39
CA LYS A 138 -5.25 -4.85 -12.79
C LYS A 138 -4.10 -3.85 -12.95
N PRO A 139 -3.10 -4.14 -13.81
CA PRO A 139 -2.82 -5.45 -14.39
C PRO A 139 -2.35 -6.46 -13.31
N TYR A 140 -2.58 -7.75 -13.57
CA TYR A 140 -1.91 -8.81 -12.80
C TYR A 140 -0.52 -8.96 -13.40
N THR A 141 0.51 -8.62 -12.64
CA THR A 141 1.88 -8.61 -13.14
C THR A 141 2.60 -9.88 -12.73
N ILE A 142 3.15 -10.60 -13.69
CA ILE A 142 4.03 -11.75 -13.47
C ILE A 142 5.46 -11.28 -13.71
N ALA A 143 6.30 -11.32 -12.67
CA ALA A 143 7.74 -11.16 -12.81
C ALA A 143 8.42 -12.51 -12.95
N LEU A 144 9.24 -12.63 -14.00
CA LEU A 144 10.07 -13.77 -14.30
C LEU A 144 11.53 -13.35 -14.16
N ASN A 145 12.32 -14.10 -13.40
CA ASN A 145 13.76 -13.87 -13.37
C ASN A 145 14.41 -14.40 -14.65
N SER A 146 15.44 -13.71 -15.15
CA SER A 146 16.19 -14.08 -16.35
C SER A 146 16.88 -15.45 -16.28
N GLY A 147 17.04 -16.03 -15.09
CA GLY A 147 17.59 -17.38 -14.92
C GLY A 147 16.61 -18.52 -15.25
N LEU A 148 15.38 -18.21 -15.68
CA LEU A 148 14.29 -19.15 -15.97
C LEU A 148 14.09 -19.29 -17.49
#